data_AF-A0A7R8VN51-F1
#
_entry.id   AF-A0A7R8VN51-F1
#
_cell.length_a   1.000
_cell.length_b   1.000
_cell.length_c   1.000
_cell.angle_alpha   90.00
_cell.angle_beta   90.00
_cell.angle_gamma   90.00
#
_symmetry.space_group_name_H-M   'P 1'
#
loop_
_entity.id
_entity.type
_entity.pdbx_description
1 polymer ?
#
loop_
_entity_poly.entity_id
_entity_poly.type
_entity_poly.pdbx_seq_one_letter_code
_entity_poly.pdbx_strand_id
1 'polypeptide(L)'
;MLRQLTKELRHCSPEQTPSKSLVMRYVIAQSRHYKETDQQLCKARDEVMFMGETYLCYLQSLRRYQDIHTHYAGKGERSVRETADMVGFKLPHDPK
;
A
#
# COMPACT_ATOMS: atom_id res chain seq x y z
N MET A 1 5.59 10.76 6.09
CA MET A 1 4.83 10.64 4.82
C MET A 1 5.69 10.20 3.62
N LEU A 2 6.58 11.01 3.04
CA LEU A 2 7.34 10.67 1.79
C LEU A 2 8.04 9.30 1.77
N ARG A 3 8.74 8.95 2.86
CA ARG A 3 9.43 7.65 2.96
C ARG A 3 8.45 6.47 2.92
N GLN A 4 7.27 6.63 3.50
CA GLN A 4 6.24 5.60 3.49
C GLN A 4 5.58 5.51 2.11
N LEU A 5 5.27 6.66 1.48
CA LEU A 5 4.68 6.69 0.15
C LEU A 5 5.61 6.07 -0.91
N THR A 6 6.90 6.39 -0.86
CA THR A 6 7.90 5.78 -1.74
C THR A 6 8.10 4.29 -1.48
N LYS A 7 7.94 3.84 -0.23
CA LYS A 7 7.93 2.41 0.11
C LYS A 7 6.72 1.71 -0.51
N GLU A 8 5.51 2.27 -0.38
CA GLU A 8 4.31 1.67 -0.99
C GLU A 8 4.39 1.65 -2.52
N LEU A 9 4.86 2.74 -3.15
CA LEU A 9 5.04 2.78 -4.61
C LEU A 9 6.01 1.69 -5.12
N ARG A 10 7.03 1.32 -4.32
CA ARG A 10 7.93 0.21 -4.66
C ARG A 10 7.26 -1.15 -4.59
N HIS A 11 6.29 -1.34 -3.69
CA HIS A 11 5.50 -2.58 -3.66
C HIS A 11 4.61 -2.71 -4.90
N CYS A 12 4.10 -1.60 -5.43
CA CYS A 12 3.30 -1.59 -6.65
C CYS A 12 4.13 -1.76 -7.94
N SER A 13 5.39 -1.28 -7.95
CA SER A 13 6.26 -1.36 -9.12
C SER A 13 7.68 -1.77 -8.73
N PRO A 14 7.95 -3.07 -8.55
CA PRO A 14 9.24 -3.57 -8.11
C PRO A 14 10.36 -3.41 -9.16
N GLU A 15 10.02 -3.36 -10.46
CA GLU A 15 11.01 -3.30 -11.55
C GLU A 15 11.51 -1.88 -11.85
N GLN A 16 10.85 -0.84 -11.35
CA GLN A 16 11.24 0.53 -11.63
C GLN A 16 12.21 1.04 -10.58
N THR A 17 13.46 1.28 -10.99
CA THR A 17 14.39 2.08 -10.19
C THR A 17 13.74 3.43 -9.86
N PRO A 18 13.97 4.01 -8.67
CA PRO A 18 13.31 5.24 -8.22
C PRO A 18 13.53 6.45 -9.15
N SER A 19 14.58 6.42 -9.96
CA SER A 19 14.87 7.43 -10.99
C SER A 19 14.03 7.25 -12.28
N LYS A 20 13.64 6.01 -12.62
CA LYS A 20 12.84 5.69 -13.81
C LYS A 20 11.33 5.85 -13.58
N SER A 21 10.87 5.74 -12.33
CA SER A 21 9.46 5.93 -12.00
C SER A 21 9.06 7.41 -12.10
N LEU A 22 8.22 7.73 -13.09
CA LEU A 22 7.68 9.08 -13.29
C LEU A 22 6.92 9.57 -12.05
N VAL A 23 6.14 8.68 -11.43
CA VAL A 23 5.37 8.97 -10.21
C VAL A 23 6.30 9.32 -9.06
N MET A 24 7.35 8.52 -8.85
CA MET A 24 8.30 8.75 -7.76
C MET A 24 9.07 10.06 -7.93
N ARG A 25 9.48 10.38 -9.17
CA ARG A 25 10.09 11.67 -9.51
C ARG A 25 9.16 12.85 -9.23
N TYR A 26 7.90 12.74 -9.66
CA TYR A 26 6.90 13.78 -9.46
C TYR A 26 6.67 14.05 -7.97
N VAL A 27 6.44 13.00 -7.17
CA VAL A 27 6.22 13.12 -5.72
C VAL A 27 7.41 13.78 -5.01
N ILE A 28 8.64 13.39 -5.38
CA ILE A 28 9.85 14.00 -4.81
C ILE A 28 9.96 15.48 -5.23
N ALA A 29 9.68 15.82 -6.49
CA ALA A 29 9.71 17.21 -6.96
C ALA A 29 8.67 18.08 -6.22
N GLN A 30 7.42 17.62 -6.10
CA GLN A 30 6.37 18.33 -5.36
C GLN A 30 6.76 18.51 -3.90
N SER A 31 7.32 17.48 -3.25
CA SER A 31 7.73 17.63 -1.85
C SER A 31 8.82 18.67 -1.61
N ARG A 32 9.69 18.89 -2.61
CA ARG A 32 10.75 19.91 -2.53
C ARG A 32 10.17 21.29 -2.77
N HIS A 33 9.25 21.42 -3.72
CA HIS A 33 8.58 22.67 -4.06
C HIS A 33 7.84 23.27 -2.86
N TYR A 34 7.13 22.44 -2.09
CA TYR A 34 6.36 22.87 -0.92
C TYR A 34 7.13 22.80 0.43
N LYS A 35 8.45 22.59 0.40
CA LYS A 35 9.26 22.46 1.63
C LYS A 35 9.60 23.81 2.27
N GLU A 36 9.86 24.82 1.45
CA GLU A 36 10.23 26.15 1.92
C GLU A 36 9.36 27.16 1.20
N THR A 37 8.45 27.82 1.90
CA THR A 37 7.80 29.03 1.40
C THR A 37 6.88 29.70 2.43
N ASP A 38 6.69 31.01 2.20
CA ASP A 38 6.10 32.06 3.04
C ASP A 38 4.66 31.79 3.56
N GLN A 39 4.14 32.60 4.49
CA GLN A 39 2.90 32.31 5.24
C GLN A 39 1.64 32.00 4.38
N GLN A 40 1.54 32.51 3.15
CA GLN A 40 0.44 32.14 2.23
C GLN A 40 0.56 30.70 1.67
N LEU A 41 1.75 30.12 1.69
CA LEU A 41 2.08 28.79 1.16
C LEU A 41 1.99 27.68 2.22
N CYS A 42 1.77 28.03 3.49
CA CYS A 42 1.45 27.04 4.53
C CYS A 42 0.20 26.24 4.18
N LYS A 43 -0.86 26.89 3.67
CA LYS A 43 -2.08 26.19 3.24
C LYS A 43 -1.81 25.20 2.11
N ALA A 44 -1.03 25.60 1.11
CA ALA A 44 -0.67 24.73 -0.01
C ALA A 44 0.20 23.54 0.43
N ARG A 45 1.09 23.74 1.40
CA ARG A 45 1.86 22.66 2.03
C ARG A 45 0.95 21.67 2.77
N ASP A 46 -0.03 22.17 3.53
CA ASP A 46 -0.97 21.33 4.26
C ASP A 46 -1.86 20.52 3.30
N GLU A 47 -2.32 21.13 2.20
CA GLU A 47 -3.07 20.44 1.14
C GLU A 47 -2.24 19.31 0.50
N VAL A 48 -0.97 19.56 0.18
CA VAL A 48 -0.09 18.54 -0.41
C VAL A 48 0.24 17.43 0.58
N MET A 49 0.40 17.77 1.87
CA MET A 49 0.54 16.78 2.93
C MET A 49 -0.70 15.90 3.04
N PHE A 50 -1.89 16.51 3.11
CA PHE A 50 -3.16 15.80 3.19
C PHE A 50 -3.40 14.90 1.98
N MET A 51 -3.13 15.39 0.76
CA MET A 51 -3.19 14.57 -0.45
C MET A 51 -2.22 13.39 -0.37
N GLY A 52 -0.96 13.63 0.04
CA GLY A 52 0.03 12.58 0.17
C GLY A 52 -0.34 11.51 1.19
N GLU A 53 -0.96 11.89 2.31
CA GLU A 53 -1.49 10.98 3.32
C GLU A 53 -2.70 10.19 2.80
N THR A 54 -3.60 10.84 2.07
CA THR A 54 -4.76 10.21 1.44
C THR A 54 -4.32 9.12 0.45
N TYR A 55 -3.38 9.43 -0.44
CA TYR A 55 -2.82 8.45 -1.38
C TYR A 55 -2.05 7.34 -0.68
N LEU A 56 -1.30 7.66 0.38
CA LEU A 56 -0.62 6.65 1.19
C LEU A 56 -1.61 5.66 1.81
N CYS A 57 -2.68 6.17 2.44
CA CYS A 57 -3.75 5.37 3.02
C CYS A 57 -4.42 4.50 1.96
N TYR A 58 -4.71 5.07 0.79
CA TYR A 58 -5.31 4.35 -0.32
C TYR A 58 -4.45 3.18 -0.79
N LEU A 59 -3.15 3.41 -1.06
CA LEU A 59 -2.22 2.36 -1.51
C LEU A 59 -2.07 1.25 -0.46
N GLN A 60 -1.96 1.60 0.82
CA GLN A 60 -1.90 0.63 1.91
C GLN A 60 -3.17 -0.20 2.02
N SER A 61 -4.33 0.44 1.89
CA SER A 61 -5.62 -0.24 1.92
C SER A 61 -5.77 -1.19 0.74
N LEU A 62 -5.31 -0.80 -0.45
CA LEU A 62 -5.32 -1.63 -1.65
C LEU A 62 -4.46 -2.89 -1.47
N ARG A 63 -3.25 -2.75 -0.93
CA ARG A 63 -2.38 -3.89 -0.63
C ARG A 63 -3.04 -4.85 0.37
N ARG A 64 -3.55 -4.33 1.48
CA ARG A 64 -4.25 -5.15 2.49
C ARG A 64 -5.49 -5.84 1.90
N TYR A 65 -6.22 -5.12 1.05
CA TYR A 65 -7.35 -5.68 0.33
C TYR A 65 -6.91 -6.83 -0.58
N GLN A 66 -5.81 -6.70 -1.32
CA GLN A 66 -5.27 -7.79 -2.13
C GLN A 66 -4.88 -9.01 -1.29
N ASP A 67 -4.28 -8.80 -0.11
CA ASP A 67 -3.94 -9.90 0.81
C ASP A 67 -5.22 -10.63 1.26
N ILE A 68 -6.23 -9.88 1.75
CA ILE A 68 -7.53 -10.43 2.15
C ILE A 68 -8.22 -11.14 0.99
N HIS A 69 -8.27 -10.51 -0.18
CA HIS A 69 -8.87 -11.08 -1.38
C HIS A 69 -8.16 -12.38 -1.78
N THR A 70 -6.82 -12.42 -1.71
CA THR A 70 -6.05 -13.63 -2.04
C THR A 70 -6.32 -14.78 -1.08
N HIS A 71 -6.53 -14.48 0.20
CA HIS A 71 -6.85 -15.47 1.22
C HIS A 71 -8.31 -15.95 1.16
N TYR A 72 -9.26 -15.03 1.00
CA TYR A 72 -10.68 -15.34 1.20
C TYR A 72 -11.49 -15.41 -0.09
N ALA A 73 -11.13 -14.72 -1.16
CA ALA A 73 -11.89 -14.76 -2.40
C ALA A 73 -11.88 -16.16 -3.02
N GLY A 74 -13.03 -16.58 -3.56
CA GLY A 74 -13.23 -17.91 -4.11
C GLY A 74 -12.20 -18.21 -5.21
N LYS A 75 -11.28 -19.13 -4.94
CA LYS A 75 -10.28 -19.63 -5.90
C LYS A 75 -10.78 -20.83 -6.71
N GLY A 76 -12.10 -21.08 -6.71
CA GLY A 76 -12.70 -22.33 -7.20
C GLY A 76 -12.86 -23.36 -6.08
N GLU A 77 -12.79 -24.65 -6.40
CA GLU A 77 -12.85 -25.72 -5.41
C GLU A 77 -11.58 -25.73 -4.55
N ARG A 78 -11.75 -25.62 -3.23
CA ARG A 78 -10.68 -25.74 -2.25
C ARG A 78 -10.73 -27.13 -1.61
N SER A 79 -9.57 -27.65 -1.21
CA SER A 79 -9.53 -28.90 -0.46
C SER A 79 -10.14 -28.73 0.94
N VAL A 80 -10.56 -29.85 1.55
CA VAL A 80 -11.07 -29.89 2.92
C VAL A 80 -10.04 -29.35 3.91
N ARG A 81 -8.75 -29.64 3.67
CA ARG A 81 -7.65 -29.17 4.51
C ARG A 81 -7.48 -27.65 4.44
N GLU A 82 -7.38 -27.09 3.25
CA GLU A 82 -7.25 -25.65 3.06
C GLU A 82 -8.45 -24.88 3.64
N THR A 83 -9.65 -25.46 3.54
CA THR A 83 -10.86 -24.88 4.12
C THR A 83 -10.82 -24.92 5.64
N ALA A 84 -10.43 -26.06 6.24
CA ALA A 84 -10.27 -26.20 7.68
C ALA A 84 -9.23 -25.22 8.23
N ASP A 85 -8.05 -25.13 7.61
CA ASP A 85 -6.97 -24.22 8.02
C ASP A 85 -7.40 -22.74 7.92
N MET A 86 -8.17 -22.37 6.89
CA MET A 86 -8.64 -21.00 6.70
C MET A 86 -9.59 -20.51 7.79
N VAL A 87 -10.40 -21.42 8.35
CA VAL A 87 -11.36 -21.10 9.42
C VAL A 87 -10.83 -21.44 10.82
N GLY A 88 -9.62 -22.00 10.92
CA GLY A 88 -8.97 -22.35 12.18
C GLY A 88 -9.34 -23.72 12.76
N PHE A 89 -9.83 -24.65 11.93
CA PHE A 89 -10.07 -26.04 12.32
C PHE A 89 -8.84 -26.93 12.02
N LYS A 90 -8.59 -27.91 12.88
CA LYS A 90 -7.64 -29.01 12.63
C LYS A 90 -8.37 -30.21 12.03
N LEU A 91 -7.68 -31.00 11.20
CA LEU A 91 -8.26 -32.27 10.75
C LEU A 91 -8.21 -33.32 11.87
N PRO A 92 -9.10 -34.33 11.86
CA PRO A 92 -9.11 -35.39 12.86
C PRO A 92 -7.80 -36.20 12.96
N HIS A 93 -6.92 -36.10 11.97
CA HIS A 93 -5.63 -36.80 11.89
C HIS A 93 -4.44 -35.92 12.27
N ASP A 94 -4.64 -34.63 12.53
CA ASP A 94 -3.56 -33.73 12.96
C ASP A 94 -3.26 -33.94 14.46
N PRO A 95 -1.98 -33.85 14.87
CA PRO A 95 -1.61 -33.95 16.28
C PRO A 95 -2.27 -32.84 17.11
N LYS A 96 -2.72 -33.23 18.32
CA LYS A 96 -3.39 -32.32 19.28
C LYS A 96 -2.49 -31.16 19.66
#